data_AF-A0A354WK07-F1
#
_entry.id   AF-A0A354WK07-F1
#
_cell.length_a   1.000
_cell.length_b   1.000
_cell.length_c   1.000
_cell.angle_alpha   90.00
_cell.angle_beta   90.00
_cell.angle_gamma   90.00
#
_symmetry.space_group_name_H-M   'P 1'
#
loop_
_entity.id
_entity.type
_entity.pdbx_description
1 polymer ?
#
loop_
_entity_poly.entity_id
_entity_poly.type
_entity_poly.pdbx_seq_one_letter_code
_entity_poly.pdbx_strand_id
1 'polypeptide(L)'
;MGTVIGSILIYFPGLRLGKTITVILAHELPEILPNVPLTLGAEVLVWGLAGLGAGIGLTDAGGFGQRRRYWLAGIMGMLGYIVGGASGQLINKLLENIGLHGWKLDWFNQLPFGIAAGLVTLGLGLRSDQLFQGIFVLLTVTTLFFGFNQFHILPPGMLHFPTQMQHPNLSQFWHNLGFMALLSGTTAFCLGITHYFILPLFRWLRN
;
A
#
# COMPACT_ATOMS: atom_id res chain seq x y z
N MET A 1 -9.52 -6.52 8.01
CA MET A 1 -10.22 -5.70 9.02
C MET A 1 -10.17 -4.21 8.69
N GLY A 2 -8.99 -3.60 8.57
CA GLY A 2 -8.87 -2.18 8.24
C GLY A 2 -9.64 -1.72 6.99
N THR A 3 -9.54 -2.47 5.90
CA THR A 3 -10.28 -2.21 4.65
C THR A 3 -11.81 -2.27 4.85
N VAL A 4 -12.31 -3.22 5.65
CA VAL A 4 -13.74 -3.37 5.94
C VAL A 4 -14.25 -2.15 6.70
N ILE A 5 -13.51 -1.72 7.74
CA ILE A 5 -13.84 -0.53 8.53
C ILE A 5 -13.81 0.73 7.66
N GLY A 6 -12.80 0.87 6.80
CA GLY A 6 -12.71 2.00 5.87
C GLY A 6 -13.84 2.05 4.86
N SER A 7 -14.22 0.92 4.27
CA SER A 7 -15.35 0.85 3.36
C SER A 7 -16.68 1.11 4.05
N ILE A 8 -16.89 0.63 5.29
CA ILE A 8 -18.08 0.94 6.09
C ILE A 8 -18.16 2.46 6.33
N LEU A 9 -17.05 3.11 6.67
CA LEU A 9 -17.00 4.57 6.88
C LEU A 9 -17.44 5.38 5.66
N ILE A 10 -17.23 4.86 4.46
CA ILE A 10 -17.55 5.54 3.19
C ILE A 10 -18.96 5.19 2.72
N TYR A 11 -19.35 3.91 2.81
CA TYR A 11 -20.63 3.44 2.28
C TYR A 11 -21.81 3.73 3.21
N PHE A 12 -21.59 3.92 4.52
CA PHE A 12 -22.68 4.27 5.43
C PHE A 12 -22.95 5.78 5.42
N PRO A 13 -24.10 6.24 4.89
CA PRO A 13 -24.42 7.67 4.78
C PRO A 13 -24.62 8.38 6.13
N GLY A 14 -24.69 7.62 7.23
CA GLY A 14 -24.74 8.16 8.59
C GLY A 14 -23.40 8.70 9.11
N LEU A 15 -22.26 8.23 8.60
CA LEU A 15 -20.94 8.71 9.02
C LEU A 15 -20.48 9.86 8.11
N ARG A 16 -20.76 11.10 8.53
CA ARG A 16 -20.35 12.33 7.83
C ARG A 16 -18.84 12.47 7.62
N LEU A 17 -18.02 11.70 8.35
CA LEU A 17 -16.56 11.74 8.31
C LEU A 17 -16.00 11.49 6.90
N GLY A 18 -16.52 10.49 6.17
CA GLY A 18 -16.06 10.19 4.82
C GLY A 18 -16.28 11.37 3.87
N LYS A 19 -17.48 11.97 3.91
CA LYS A 19 -17.85 13.11 3.07
C LYS A 19 -17.08 14.37 3.43
N THR A 20 -16.92 14.67 4.72
CA THR A 20 -16.15 15.85 5.17
C THR A 20 -14.69 15.74 4.75
N ILE A 21 -14.06 14.57 4.92
CA ILE A 21 -12.67 14.36 4.53
C ILE A 21 -12.51 14.44 3.01
N THR A 22 -13.46 13.91 2.22
CA THR A 22 -13.41 14.08 0.76
C THR A 22 -13.48 15.53 0.33
N VAL A 23 -14.30 16.35 0.98
CA VAL A 23 -14.48 17.77 0.62
C VAL A 23 -13.24 18.56 1.01
N ILE A 24 -12.70 18.34 2.21
CA ILE A 24 -11.45 18.98 2.66
C ILE A 24 -10.31 18.59 1.73
N LEU A 25 -10.15 17.30 1.42
CA LEU A 25 -9.05 16.83 0.59
C LEU A 25 -9.17 17.29 -0.87
N ALA A 26 -10.39 17.38 -1.40
CA ALA A 26 -10.63 17.94 -2.73
C ALA A 26 -10.36 19.45 -2.81
N HIS A 27 -10.44 20.17 -1.69
CA HIS A 27 -10.23 21.62 -1.63
C HIS A 27 -8.77 22.00 -1.32
N GLU A 28 -8.17 21.37 -0.31
CA GLU A 28 -6.82 21.72 0.19
C GLU A 28 -5.70 21.15 -0.67
N LEU A 29 -5.90 19.96 -1.25
CA LEU A 29 -4.84 19.29 -2.00
C LEU A 29 -4.43 20.03 -3.30
N PRO A 30 -5.37 20.58 -4.09
CA PRO A 30 -5.03 21.43 -5.23
C PRO A 30 -4.35 22.75 -4.83
N GLU A 31 -4.62 23.29 -3.64
CA GLU A 31 -3.96 24.52 -3.16
C GLU A 31 -2.51 24.26 -2.75
N ILE A 32 -2.22 23.12 -2.12
CA ILE A 32 -0.87 22.76 -1.68
C ILE A 32 -0.02 22.27 -2.87
N LEU A 33 -0.61 21.52 -3.80
CA LEU A 33 0.06 20.89 -4.94
C LEU A 33 -0.63 21.26 -6.28
N PRO A 34 -0.62 22.53 -6.71
CA PRO A 34 -1.41 23.00 -7.87
C PRO A 34 -0.97 22.40 -9.21
N ASN A 35 0.27 21.94 -9.31
CA ASN A 35 0.82 21.34 -10.53
C ASN A 35 0.78 19.80 -10.55
N VAL A 36 0.15 19.17 -9.53
CA VAL A 36 0.15 17.72 -9.42
C VAL A 36 -1.28 17.21 -9.61
N PRO A 37 -1.53 16.35 -10.61
CA PRO A 37 -2.89 15.93 -10.95
C PRO A 37 -3.40 14.85 -9.98
N LEU A 38 -3.33 15.06 -8.66
CA LEU A 38 -3.82 14.09 -7.68
C LEU A 38 -5.30 14.34 -7.37
N THR A 39 -6.10 13.28 -7.49
CA THR A 39 -7.53 13.28 -7.14
C THR A 39 -7.73 12.38 -5.95
N LEU A 40 -7.29 12.84 -4.77
CA LEU A 40 -7.47 12.11 -3.52
C LEU A 40 -8.88 12.37 -2.99
N GLY A 41 -9.69 11.31 -2.91
CA GLY A 41 -11.05 11.36 -2.38
C GLY A 41 -11.20 10.53 -1.10
N ALA A 42 -12.35 9.86 -0.99
CA ALA A 42 -12.68 9.01 0.16
C ALA A 42 -11.74 7.81 0.28
N GLU A 43 -11.13 7.40 -0.82
CA GLU A 43 -10.24 6.23 -0.92
C GLU A 43 -9.07 6.30 0.05
N VAL A 44 -8.57 7.50 0.36
CA VAL A 44 -7.49 7.71 1.33
C VAL A 44 -7.83 7.14 2.70
N LEU A 45 -9.11 7.16 3.10
CA LEU A 45 -9.56 6.52 4.34
C LEU A 45 -9.45 5.02 4.27
N VAL A 46 -9.82 4.40 3.14
CA VAL A 46 -9.69 2.94 2.99
C VAL A 46 -8.23 2.53 2.94
N TRP A 47 -7.40 3.24 2.18
CA TRP A 47 -5.97 2.97 2.11
C TRP A 47 -5.34 3.13 3.48
N GLY A 48 -5.62 4.24 4.17
CA GLY A 48 -5.09 4.54 5.48
C GLY A 48 -5.52 3.52 6.55
N LEU A 49 -6.81 3.18 6.62
CA LEU A 49 -7.31 2.19 7.57
C LEU A 49 -6.85 0.77 7.23
N ALA A 50 -6.77 0.42 5.94
CA ALA A 50 -6.17 -0.84 5.51
C ALA A 50 -4.70 -0.93 5.92
N GLY A 51 -3.93 0.13 5.70
CA GLY A 51 -2.53 0.24 6.10
C GLY A 51 -2.33 0.18 7.61
N LEU A 52 -3.19 0.86 8.38
CA LEU A 52 -3.20 0.76 9.84
C LEU A 52 -3.43 -0.68 10.30
N GLY A 53 -4.42 -1.35 9.71
CA GLY A 53 -4.70 -2.76 9.97
C GLY A 53 -3.53 -3.68 9.61
N ALA A 54 -2.87 -3.42 8.48
CA ALA A 54 -1.69 -4.18 8.05
C ALA A 54 -0.52 -3.99 9.01
N GLY A 55 -0.22 -2.76 9.41
CA GLY A 55 0.85 -2.45 10.36
C GLY A 55 0.63 -3.07 11.74
N ILE A 56 -0.59 -2.95 12.29
CA ILE A 56 -0.95 -3.59 13.57
C ILE A 56 -0.90 -5.13 13.43
N GLY A 57 -1.47 -5.69 12.36
CA GLY A 57 -1.50 -7.14 12.15
C GLY A 57 -0.11 -7.75 12.00
N LEU A 58 0.77 -7.10 11.24
CA LEU A 58 2.19 -7.50 11.14
C LEU A 58 2.89 -7.40 12.50
N THR A 59 2.60 -6.35 13.28
CA THR A 59 3.16 -6.18 14.63
C THR A 59 2.73 -7.30 15.58
N ASP A 60 1.45 -7.67 15.51
CA ASP A 60 0.84 -8.68 16.36
C ASP A 60 1.31 -10.10 16.03
N ALA A 61 1.48 -10.41 14.74
CA ALA A 61 2.05 -11.68 14.28
C ALA A 61 3.43 -11.95 14.89
N GLY A 62 4.20 -10.89 15.22
CA GLY A 62 5.35 -10.98 16.13
C GLY A 62 6.55 -11.79 15.63
N GLY A 63 6.53 -12.32 14.41
CA GLY A 63 7.55 -13.26 13.92
C GLY A 63 8.95 -12.66 13.77
N PHE A 64 9.08 -11.37 13.46
CA PHE A 64 10.33 -10.80 12.93
C PHE A 64 11.25 -10.18 13.99
N GLY A 65 11.17 -10.61 15.26
CA GLY A 65 11.99 -10.05 16.34
C GLY A 65 11.78 -8.54 16.56
N GLN A 66 10.63 -8.03 16.13
CA GLN A 66 10.27 -6.62 16.08
C GLN A 66 9.86 -6.09 17.46
N ARG A 67 10.08 -4.80 17.72
CA ARG A 67 9.54 -4.17 18.94
C ARG A 67 8.03 -4.00 18.76
N ARG A 68 7.21 -4.52 19.70
CA ARG A 68 5.73 -4.43 19.69
C ARG A 68 5.21 -2.99 19.87
N ARG A 69 5.58 -2.09 18.96
CA ARG A 69 5.21 -0.69 18.92
C ARG A 69 4.00 -0.51 18.01
N TYR A 70 2.85 -1.03 18.46
CA TYR A 70 1.60 -1.05 17.70
C TYR A 70 1.21 0.33 17.14
N TRP A 71 1.43 1.39 17.92
CA TRP A 71 1.15 2.77 17.51
C TRP A 71 1.98 3.22 16.30
N LEU A 72 3.31 3.04 16.37
CA LEU A 72 4.22 3.44 15.29
C LEU A 72 4.01 2.60 14.04
N ALA A 73 3.80 1.30 14.19
CA ALA A 73 3.52 0.42 13.07
C ALA A 73 2.18 0.73 12.40
N GLY A 74 1.14 1.08 13.19
CA GLY A 74 -0.14 1.52 12.66
C GLY A 74 -0.04 2.83 11.87
N ILE A 75 0.65 3.84 12.42
CA ILE A 75 0.85 5.14 11.73
C ILE A 75 1.65 4.96 10.44
N MET A 76 2.78 4.26 10.51
CA MET A 76 3.61 4.04 9.33
C MET A 76 2.91 3.15 8.30
N GLY A 77 2.08 2.21 8.73
CA GLY A 77 1.21 1.44 7.85
C GLY A 77 0.19 2.31 7.13
N MET A 78 -0.48 3.20 7.87
CA MET A 78 -1.42 4.18 7.32
C MET A 78 -0.73 5.09 6.30
N LEU A 79 0.41 5.70 6.66
CA LEU A 79 1.19 6.55 5.76
C LEU A 79 1.68 5.77 4.54
N GLY A 80 2.15 4.53 4.72
CA GLY A 80 2.62 3.68 3.63
C GLY A 80 1.55 3.44 2.58
N TYR A 81 0.35 3.05 2.98
CA TYR A 81 -0.74 2.79 2.04
C TYR A 81 -1.28 4.07 1.40
N ILE A 82 -1.30 5.20 2.13
CA ILE A 82 -1.68 6.50 1.57
C ILE A 82 -0.67 6.97 0.52
N VAL A 83 0.63 6.96 0.85
CA VAL A 83 1.70 7.36 -0.07
C VAL A 83 1.79 6.39 -1.25
N GLY A 84 1.59 5.09 -1.03
CA GLY A 84 1.44 4.09 -2.08
C GLY A 84 0.30 4.42 -3.03
N GLY A 85 -0.92 4.58 -2.52
CA GLY A 85 -2.08 4.95 -3.35
C GLY A 85 -1.90 6.27 -4.10
N ALA A 86 -1.37 7.30 -3.43
CA ALA A 86 -1.09 8.60 -4.02
C ALA A 86 -0.04 8.52 -5.15
N SER A 87 1.07 7.80 -4.91
CA SER A 87 2.10 7.59 -5.93
C SER A 87 1.58 6.79 -7.12
N GLY A 88 0.68 5.82 -6.90
CA GLY A 88 0.02 5.07 -7.97
C GLY A 88 -0.89 5.94 -8.85
N GLN A 89 -1.69 6.83 -8.25
CA GLN A 89 -2.50 7.78 -9.02
C GLN A 89 -1.62 8.73 -9.85
N LEU A 90 -0.52 9.21 -9.27
CA LEU A 90 0.41 10.10 -9.94
C LEU A 90 1.09 9.41 -11.12
N ILE A 91 1.63 8.19 -10.91
CA ILE A 91 2.30 7.42 -11.95
C ILE A 91 1.34 7.12 -13.11
N ASN A 92 0.13 6.63 -12.82
CA ASN A 92 -0.85 6.33 -13.86
C ASN A 92 -1.18 7.57 -14.72
N LYS A 93 -1.40 8.74 -14.11
CA LYS A 93 -1.71 9.97 -14.85
C LYS A 93 -0.51 10.50 -15.64
N LEU A 94 0.70 10.35 -15.13
CA LEU A 94 1.92 10.70 -15.87
C LEU A 94 2.09 9.79 -17.09
N LEU A 95 1.85 8.49 -16.95
CA LEU A 95 1.92 7.54 -18.07
C LEU A 95 0.85 7.84 -19.13
N GLU A 96 -0.38 8.11 -18.71
CA GLU A 96 -1.49 8.48 -19.60
C GLU A 96 -1.16 9.74 -20.42
N ASN A 97 -0.59 10.77 -19.77
CA ASN A 97 -0.23 12.02 -20.43
C ASN A 97 0.91 11.86 -21.46
N ILE A 98 1.83 10.92 -21.24
CA ILE A 98 2.97 10.67 -22.15
C ILE A 98 2.58 9.67 -23.26
N GLY A 99 1.43 8.99 -23.14
CA GLY A 99 0.93 8.03 -24.15
C GLY A 99 1.80 6.78 -24.32
N LEU A 100 2.83 6.60 -23.48
CA LEU A 100 3.79 5.51 -23.60
C LEU A 100 3.26 4.26 -22.91
N HIS A 101 2.92 3.25 -23.72
CA HIS A 101 2.57 1.91 -23.27
C HIS A 101 3.73 0.97 -23.61
N GLY A 102 4.32 0.34 -22.61
CA GLY A 102 5.42 -0.59 -22.84
C GLY A 102 5.88 -1.32 -21.58
N TRP A 103 6.50 -2.49 -21.78
CA TRP A 103 6.88 -3.43 -20.71
C TRP A 103 7.78 -2.84 -19.62
N LYS A 104 8.60 -1.82 -19.94
CA LYS A 104 9.44 -1.12 -18.94
C LYS A 104 8.64 -0.18 -18.04
N LEU A 105 7.51 0.35 -18.52
CA LEU A 105 6.62 1.25 -17.79
C LEU A 105 5.64 0.48 -16.91
N ASP A 106 5.31 -0.75 -17.28
CA ASP A 106 4.50 -1.64 -16.43
C ASP A 106 5.17 -1.93 -15.08
N TRP A 107 6.50 -1.93 -15.02
CA TRP A 107 7.23 -2.04 -13.75
C TRP A 107 7.01 -0.80 -12.86
N PHE A 108 7.00 0.39 -13.44
CA PHE A 108 6.72 1.64 -12.70
C PHE A 108 5.30 1.66 -12.13
N ASN A 109 4.32 1.06 -12.80
CA ASN A 109 2.95 0.95 -12.28
C ASN A 109 2.85 0.10 -11.00
N GLN A 110 3.81 -0.79 -10.74
CA GLN A 110 3.82 -1.68 -9.57
C GLN A 110 4.64 -1.12 -8.40
N LEU A 111 5.50 -0.13 -8.66
CA LEU A 111 6.34 0.55 -7.67
C LEU A 111 5.55 1.11 -6.45
N PRO A 112 4.34 1.67 -6.61
CA PRO A 112 3.47 2.08 -5.50
C PRO A 112 3.25 1.01 -4.42
N PHE A 113 3.15 -0.27 -4.82
CA PHE A 113 2.94 -1.39 -3.90
C PHE A 113 4.18 -1.65 -3.05
N GLY A 114 5.36 -1.55 -3.67
CA GLY A 114 6.63 -1.58 -2.97
C GLY A 114 6.81 -0.42 -2.01
N ILE A 115 6.45 0.82 -2.40
CA ILE A 115 6.52 1.99 -1.52
C ILE A 115 5.66 1.76 -0.27
N ALA A 116 4.43 1.29 -0.46
CA ALA A 116 3.54 0.98 0.66
C ALA A 116 4.14 -0.07 1.59
N ALA A 117 4.61 -1.18 1.04
CA ALA A 117 5.22 -2.28 1.79
C ALA A 117 6.51 -1.87 2.52
N GLY A 118 7.35 -1.08 1.87
CA GLY A 118 8.59 -0.54 2.44
C GLY A 118 8.32 0.39 3.63
N LEU A 119 7.40 1.35 3.49
CA LEU A 119 7.03 2.25 4.59
C LEU A 119 6.42 1.50 5.77
N VAL A 120 5.54 0.53 5.53
CA VAL A 120 4.99 -0.33 6.59
C VAL A 120 6.12 -1.03 7.34
N THR A 121 7.11 -1.57 6.62
CA THR A 121 8.28 -2.26 7.20
C THR A 121 9.14 -1.33 8.07
N LEU A 122 9.28 -0.06 7.68
CA LEU A 122 9.93 0.97 8.51
C LEU A 122 9.14 1.31 9.78
N GLY A 123 7.85 0.99 9.82
CA GLY A 123 7.01 1.12 11.02
C GLY A 123 7.18 0.03 12.07
N LEU A 124 7.63 -1.17 11.67
CA LEU A 124 7.61 -2.35 12.53
C LEU A 124 8.64 -2.30 13.67
N GLY A 125 9.62 -1.39 13.61
CA GLY A 125 10.63 -1.26 14.66
C GLY A 125 11.57 -2.47 14.73
N LEU A 126 12.01 -2.92 13.55
CA LEU A 126 12.95 -4.03 13.38
C LEU A 126 14.33 -3.64 13.94
N ARG A 127 14.97 -4.58 14.64
CA ARG A 127 16.13 -4.30 15.51
C ARG A 127 17.47 -4.18 14.76
N SER A 128 17.58 -4.72 13.54
CA SER A 128 18.79 -4.75 12.70
C SER A 128 18.43 -4.32 11.29
N ASP A 129 19.21 -3.41 10.71
CA ASP A 129 19.16 -3.02 9.29
C ASP A 129 17.75 -2.71 8.77
N GLN A 130 16.98 -1.94 9.53
CA GLN A 130 15.58 -1.66 9.22
C GLN A 130 15.40 -1.01 7.85
N LEU A 131 16.29 -0.09 7.46
CA LEU A 131 16.30 0.51 6.13
C LEU A 131 16.61 -0.52 5.04
N PHE A 132 17.57 -1.42 5.28
CA PHE A 132 17.92 -2.49 4.35
C PHE A 132 16.73 -3.43 4.13
N GLN A 133 16.07 -3.86 5.21
CA GLN A 133 14.86 -4.69 5.13
C GLN A 133 13.73 -3.95 4.40
N GLY A 134 13.53 -2.65 4.69
CA GLY A 134 12.52 -1.84 4.00
C GLY A 134 12.77 -1.72 2.49
N ILE A 135 14.01 -1.48 2.08
CA ILE A 135 14.40 -1.40 0.64
C ILE A 135 14.23 -2.77 -0.02
N PHE A 136 14.68 -3.85 0.62
CA PHE A 136 14.50 -5.20 0.07
C PHE A 136 13.03 -5.56 -0.06
N VAL A 137 12.22 -5.32 0.96
CA VAL A 137 10.78 -5.58 0.88
C VAL A 137 10.13 -4.74 -0.21
N LEU A 138 10.50 -3.47 -0.35
CA LEU A 138 10.02 -2.61 -1.45
C LEU A 138 10.32 -3.22 -2.82
N LEU A 139 11.57 -3.62 -3.05
CA LEU A 139 11.99 -4.22 -4.33
C LEU A 139 11.31 -5.57 -4.58
N THR A 140 11.24 -6.42 -3.56
CA THR A 140 10.70 -7.77 -3.68
C THR A 140 9.20 -7.74 -3.92
N VAL A 141 8.45 -6.90 -3.20
CA VAL A 141 7.01 -6.71 -3.41
C VAL A 141 6.73 -6.13 -4.79
N THR A 142 7.46 -5.09 -5.20
CA THR A 142 7.32 -4.52 -6.56
C THR A 142 7.53 -5.59 -7.63
N THR A 143 8.57 -6.41 -7.47
CA THR A 143 8.91 -7.46 -8.44
C THR A 143 7.88 -8.59 -8.47
N LEU A 144 7.33 -9.00 -7.32
CA LEU A 144 6.27 -10.01 -7.27
C LEU A 144 4.99 -9.51 -7.96
N PHE A 145 4.58 -8.28 -7.68
CA PHE A 145 3.41 -7.68 -8.31
C PHE A 145 3.59 -7.47 -9.82
N PHE A 146 4.79 -7.12 -10.26
CA PHE A 146 5.15 -7.13 -11.68
C PHE A 146 5.03 -8.53 -12.29
N GLY A 147 5.52 -9.57 -11.60
CA GLY A 147 5.34 -10.96 -12.03
C GLY A 147 3.86 -11.35 -12.13
N PHE A 148 3.05 -11.01 -11.14
CA PHE A 148 1.60 -11.29 -11.15
C PHE A 148 0.90 -10.66 -12.35
N ASN A 149 1.30 -9.44 -12.73
CA ASN A 149 0.79 -8.76 -13.91
C ASN A 149 1.26 -9.45 -15.20
N GLN A 150 2.55 -9.77 -15.32
CA GLN A 150 3.15 -10.34 -16.53
C GLN A 150 2.65 -11.76 -16.84
N PHE A 151 2.42 -12.58 -15.81
CA PHE A 151 1.93 -13.95 -15.97
C PHE A 151 0.39 -14.04 -16.00
N HIS A 152 -0.31 -12.90 -15.99
CA HIS A 152 -1.78 -12.83 -15.94
C HIS A 152 -2.40 -13.71 -14.84
N ILE A 153 -1.69 -13.88 -13.71
CA ILE A 153 -2.15 -14.70 -12.58
C ILE A 153 -3.38 -14.07 -11.94
N LEU A 154 -3.45 -12.73 -11.96
CA LEU A 154 -4.56 -11.93 -11.46
C LEU A 154 -5.13 -11.06 -12.58
N PRO A 155 -6.47 -10.82 -12.59
CA PRO A 155 -7.08 -9.88 -13.53
C PRO A 155 -6.42 -8.51 -13.42
N PRO A 156 -6.11 -7.83 -14.54
CA PRO A 156 -5.41 -6.54 -14.51
C PRO A 156 -6.19 -5.49 -13.70
N GLY A 157 -7.52 -5.53 -13.72
CA GLY A 157 -8.38 -4.66 -12.89
C GLY A 157 -8.28 -4.91 -11.37
N MET A 158 -7.65 -5.99 -10.91
CA MET A 158 -7.45 -6.28 -9.47
C MET A 158 -6.16 -5.70 -8.90
N LEU A 159 -5.17 -5.37 -9.74
CA LEU A 159 -3.84 -4.91 -9.30
C LEU A 159 -3.72 -3.39 -9.31
N HIS A 160 -4.72 -2.71 -8.75
CA HIS A 160 -4.73 -1.27 -8.63
C HIS A 160 -5.20 -0.84 -7.25
N PHE A 161 -4.68 0.30 -6.79
CA PHE A 161 -5.24 0.92 -5.61
C PHE A 161 -6.70 1.25 -5.88
N PRO A 162 -7.60 0.96 -4.93
CA PRO A 162 -9.01 1.24 -5.09
C PRO A 162 -9.26 2.72 -5.38
N THR A 163 -9.91 3.03 -6.49
CA THR A 163 -10.31 4.37 -6.89
C THR A 163 -11.82 4.49 -7.08
N GLN A 164 -12.36 5.70 -7.01
CA GLN A 164 -13.76 6.07 -7.21
C GLN A 164 -14.78 5.37 -6.28
N MET A 165 -14.53 5.39 -4.97
CA MET A 165 -15.42 4.76 -3.96
C MET A 165 -16.74 5.50 -3.67
N GLN A 166 -17.18 6.42 -4.54
CA GLN A 166 -18.36 7.25 -4.32
C GLN A 166 -19.69 6.47 -4.40
N HIS A 167 -19.69 5.30 -5.06
CA HIS A 167 -20.88 4.46 -5.18
C HIS A 167 -20.70 3.09 -4.50
N PRO A 168 -21.67 2.62 -3.71
CA PRO A 168 -21.63 1.32 -3.09
C PRO A 168 -21.80 0.23 -4.14
N ASN A 169 -20.70 -0.48 -4.45
CA ASN A 169 -20.70 -1.65 -5.30
C ASN A 169 -20.04 -2.82 -4.56
N LEU A 170 -20.82 -3.86 -4.27
CA LEU A 170 -20.35 -5.05 -3.55
C LEU A 170 -19.22 -5.76 -4.30
N SER A 171 -19.26 -5.78 -5.64
CA SER A 171 -18.18 -6.39 -6.44
C SER A 171 -16.86 -5.66 -6.22
N GLN A 172 -16.87 -4.33 -6.31
CA GLN A 172 -15.67 -3.50 -6.05
C GLN A 172 -15.19 -3.64 -4.61
N PHE A 173 -16.09 -3.76 -3.64
CA PHE A 173 -15.72 -4.01 -2.25
C PHE A 173 -14.91 -5.30 -2.08
N TRP A 174 -15.38 -6.42 -2.64
CA TRP A 174 -14.66 -7.69 -2.57
C TRP A 174 -13.31 -7.63 -3.29
N HIS A 175 -13.24 -6.93 -4.43
CA HIS A 175 -11.98 -6.70 -5.15
C HIS A 175 -10.99 -5.90 -4.29
N ASN A 176 -11.43 -4.80 -3.68
CA ASN A 176 -10.60 -3.95 -2.82
C ASN A 176 -10.13 -4.69 -1.57
N LEU A 177 -11.00 -5.51 -0.97
CA LEU A 177 -10.66 -6.36 0.17
C LEU A 177 -9.59 -7.38 -0.22
N GLY A 178 -9.80 -8.09 -1.34
CA GLY A 178 -8.87 -9.08 -1.87
C GLY A 178 -7.51 -8.48 -2.19
N PHE A 179 -7.48 -7.33 -2.87
CA PHE A 179 -6.25 -6.62 -3.20
C PHE A 179 -5.48 -6.18 -1.95
N MET A 180 -6.16 -5.54 -0.97
CA MET A 180 -5.51 -5.08 0.26
C MET A 180 -4.99 -6.25 1.11
N ALA A 181 -5.75 -7.34 1.17
CA ALA A 181 -5.32 -8.57 1.84
C ALA A 181 -4.09 -9.16 1.14
N LEU A 182 -4.11 -9.26 -0.20
CA LEU A 182 -3.00 -9.75 -1.01
C LEU A 182 -1.74 -8.90 -0.80
N LEU A 183 -1.87 -7.57 -0.83
CA LEU A 183 -0.75 -6.64 -0.61
C LEU A 183 -0.15 -6.82 0.79
N SER A 184 -1.00 -6.91 1.82
CA SER A 184 -0.53 -7.13 3.20
C SER A 184 0.15 -8.51 3.38
N GLY A 185 -0.42 -9.56 2.79
CA GLY A 185 0.12 -10.91 2.85
C GLY A 185 1.43 -11.04 2.08
N THR A 186 1.52 -10.43 0.90
CA THR A 186 2.76 -10.39 0.10
C THR A 186 3.84 -9.61 0.84
N THR A 187 3.50 -8.48 1.46
CA THR A 187 4.43 -7.72 2.32
C THR A 187 4.94 -8.60 3.47
N ALA A 188 4.07 -9.33 4.16
CA ALA A 188 4.45 -10.23 5.25
C ALA A 188 5.36 -11.37 4.76
N PHE A 189 5.04 -11.95 3.61
CA PHE A 189 5.81 -13.02 2.99
C PHE A 189 7.20 -12.54 2.57
N CYS A 190 7.30 -11.41 1.86
CA CYS A 190 8.57 -10.79 1.47
C CYS A 190 9.41 -10.44 2.70
N LEU A 191 8.79 -9.87 3.73
CA LEU A 191 9.48 -9.56 4.98
C LEU A 191 10.02 -10.83 5.65
N GLY A 192 9.26 -11.93 5.63
CA GLY A 192 9.73 -13.23 6.10
C GLY A 192 10.93 -13.76 5.33
N ILE A 193 10.90 -13.68 4.00
CA ILE A 193 12.05 -14.07 3.16
C ILE A 193 13.27 -13.21 3.51
N THR A 194 13.12 -11.89 3.56
CA THR A 194 14.23 -10.98 3.87
C THR A 194 14.79 -11.24 5.26
N HIS A 195 13.93 -11.41 6.25
CA HIS A 195 14.33 -11.56 7.64
C HIS A 195 14.99 -12.90 7.95
N TYR A 196 14.45 -14.00 7.42
CA TYR A 196 14.89 -15.36 7.76
C TYR A 196 15.87 -15.97 6.76
N PHE A 197 15.89 -15.54 5.50
CA PHE A 197 16.81 -16.09 4.51
C PHE A 197 17.92 -15.11 4.15
N ILE A 198 17.57 -13.88 3.75
CA ILE A 198 18.54 -12.92 3.22
C ILE A 198 19.50 -12.42 4.31
N LEU A 199 18.97 -12.00 5.46
CA LEU A 199 19.82 -11.48 6.55
C LEU A 199 20.80 -12.52 7.10
N PRO A 200 20.40 -13.78 7.40
CA PRO A 200 21.35 -14.78 7.85
C PRO A 200 22.40 -15.11 6.78
N LEU A 201 22.00 -15.19 5.50
CA LEU A 201 22.95 -15.44 4.41
C LEU A 201 23.97 -14.31 4.28
N PHE A 202 23.53 -13.05 4.38
CA PHE A 202 24.42 -11.89 4.31
C PHE A 202 25.38 -11.82 5.51
N ARG A 203 24.89 -12.18 6.71
CA ARG A 203 25.73 -12.29 7.91
C ARG A 203 26.74 -13.43 7.80
N TRP A 204 26.35 -14.55 7.20
CA TRP A 204 27.24 -15.67 6.93
C TRP A 204 28.32 -15.29 5.91
N LEU A 205 27.97 -14.60 4.83
CA LEU A 205 28.92 -14.20 3.77
C LEU A 205 29.92 -13.12 4.22
N ARG A 206 29.59 -12.36 5.27
CA ARG A 206 30.46 -11.34 5.86
C ARG A 206 31.46 -11.92 6.88
N ASN A 207 31.19 -13.10 7.43
CA ASN A 207 32.02 -13.78 8.41
C ASN A 207 32.94 -14.80 7.75
#